data_AF-A0A136KJW2-F1
#
_entry.id   AF-A0A136KJW2-F1
#
_cell.length_a   1.000
_cell.length_b   1.000
_cell.length_c   1.000
_cell.angle_alpha   90.00
_cell.angle_beta   90.00
_cell.angle_gamma   90.00
#
_symmetry.space_group_name_H-M   'P 1'
#
loop_
_entity.id
_entity.type
_entity.pdbx_description
1 polymer ?
#
loop_
_entity_poly.entity_id
_entity_poly.type
_entity_poly.pdbx_seq_one_letter_code
_entity_poly.pdbx_strand_id
1 'polypeptide(L)'
;MAKIPINKNYLFSVISILFIADRLLKLIAIEHLDYTINQSLALGIGTQDNTQAMIFSVFGLLISIIIIFQSRSTIGAKWLWIVMLLLLSGAFSNLFDRLAYGGVVDFIAIGSFPWFNLADVYITSALGLFSNVIFSKCKSFKKFTVKSEDATQRVDLFLSKKIVGYSRSACKRVIEAKGLMVNGVVQTQAQYKVRAGDTIVFDQSVISNDTLQLKPQNIELDIVYEDEHLLVVNKPSGMVVHPAAGNSQDTLMNAVMYRYSELQTVGDSIRSGLIHRLDKDTSGLVMISKTTEALWFYSKAFAERNIQKTYLMVVAGDATKNYRQKRKIVNYLGRNPQNRKKITVLADKKGKLAETDFYNLGVFQLDGKTCSLVKAIPKTGRTHQLRVQLSSLGLPILGDNIYGRGNKFARLMLHAWRLSFKLLDGKDIELQAKLPDIFTVANAKEIKTEADQLQKSNRSSK
;
A
#
# COMPACT_ATOMS: atom_id res chain seq x y z
N MET A 1 13.78 0.31 -11.06
CA MET A 1 15.18 -0.09 -10.76
C MET A 1 16.08 1.14 -10.86
N ALA A 2 16.38 1.80 -9.74
CA ALA A 2 17.47 2.77 -9.71
C ALA A 2 18.78 1.99 -9.85
N LYS A 3 19.51 2.20 -10.96
CA LYS A 3 20.89 1.74 -11.07
C LYS A 3 21.69 2.47 -9.99
N ILE A 4 22.05 1.79 -8.91
CA ILE A 4 23.08 2.29 -8.00
C ILE A 4 24.36 2.35 -8.85
N PRO A 5 24.95 3.54 -9.09
CA PRO A 5 26.16 3.63 -9.88
C PRO A 5 27.27 2.99 -9.05
N ILE A 6 27.68 1.79 -9.45
CA ILE A 6 28.80 1.11 -8.82
C ILE A 6 30.04 1.84 -9.28
N ASN A 7 30.66 2.57 -8.36
CA ASN A 7 31.97 3.14 -8.60
C ASN A 7 32.96 1.97 -8.69
N LYS A 8 33.41 1.62 -9.90
CA LYS A 8 34.38 0.53 -10.16
C LYS A 8 35.62 0.65 -9.27
N ASN A 9 35.98 1.87 -8.88
CA ASN A 9 37.12 2.13 -8.00
C ASN A 9 36.91 1.53 -6.61
N TYR A 10 35.70 1.58 -6.05
CA TYR A 10 35.41 1.01 -4.72
C TYR A 10 35.50 -0.52 -4.69
N LEU A 11 35.07 -1.18 -5.78
CA LEU A 11 35.18 -2.64 -5.94
C LEU A 11 36.65 -3.07 -5.93
N PHE A 12 37.48 -2.38 -6.71
CA PHE A 12 38.91 -2.66 -6.77
C PHE A 12 39.58 -2.41 -5.43
N SER A 13 39.21 -1.33 -4.73
CA SER A 13 39.75 -1.00 -3.40
C SER A 13 39.46 -2.07 -2.35
N VAL A 14 38.23 -2.58 -2.25
CA VAL A 14 37.89 -3.58 -1.22
C VAL A 14 38.54 -4.93 -1.49
N ILE A 15 38.56 -5.39 -2.74
CA ILE A 15 39.28 -6.62 -3.12
C ILE A 15 40.77 -6.45 -2.81
N SER A 16 41.35 -5.29 -3.13
CA SER A 16 42.76 -5.00 -2.84
C SER A 16 43.03 -5.02 -1.34
N ILE A 17 42.16 -4.45 -0.50
CA ILE A 17 42.31 -4.44 0.96
C ILE A 17 42.27 -5.87 1.53
N LEU A 18 41.28 -6.68 1.15
CA LEU A 18 41.15 -8.06 1.63
C LEU A 18 42.32 -8.93 1.15
N PHE A 19 42.77 -8.73 -0.09
CA PHE A 19 43.96 -9.38 -0.63
C PHE A 19 45.23 -8.96 0.11
N ILE A 20 45.43 -7.66 0.35
CA ILE A 20 46.58 -7.16 1.11
C ILE A 20 46.57 -7.69 2.54
N ALA A 21 45.41 -7.74 3.19
CA ALA A 21 45.26 -8.32 4.53
C ALA A 21 45.67 -9.80 4.57
N ASP A 22 45.23 -10.59 3.58
CA ASP A 22 45.66 -11.98 3.41
C ASP A 22 47.19 -12.09 3.19
N ARG A 23 47.78 -11.22 2.36
CA ARG A 23 49.24 -11.21 2.13
C ARG A 23 50.03 -10.84 3.38
N LEU A 24 49.58 -9.83 4.11
CA LEU A 24 50.22 -9.40 5.37
C LEU A 24 50.15 -10.52 6.41
N LEU A 25 49.01 -11.20 6.53
CA LEU A 25 48.86 -12.32 7.44
C LEU A 25 49.78 -13.48 7.05
N LYS A 26 49.95 -13.76 5.76
CA LYS A 26 50.92 -14.75 5.27
C LYS A 26 52.36 -14.36 5.51
N LEU A 27 52.72 -13.09 5.34
CA LEU A 27 54.07 -12.59 5.66
C LEU A 27 54.38 -12.77 7.15
N ILE A 28 53.46 -12.36 8.03
CA ILE A 28 53.58 -12.55 9.48
C ILE A 28 53.65 -14.05 9.82
N ALA A 29 52.84 -14.88 9.16
CA ALA A 29 52.84 -16.31 9.38
C ALA A 29 54.14 -16.98 8.93
N ILE A 30 54.71 -16.61 7.78
CA ILE A 30 55.99 -17.15 7.31
C ILE A 30 57.13 -16.84 8.30
N GLU A 31 57.07 -15.71 9.01
CA GLU A 31 58.09 -15.33 9.99
C GLU A 31 57.86 -15.89 11.40
N HIS A 32 56.62 -16.20 11.79
CA HIS A 32 56.27 -16.46 13.19
C HIS A 32 55.30 -17.63 13.45
N LEU A 33 54.83 -18.34 12.42
CA LEU A 33 53.91 -19.47 12.53
C LEU A 33 54.41 -20.65 11.68
N ASP A 34 54.18 -21.88 12.14
CA ASP A 34 54.36 -23.04 11.25
C ASP A 34 53.32 -22.96 10.12
N TYR A 35 53.66 -23.42 8.91
CA TYR A 35 52.74 -23.43 7.78
C TYR A 35 52.91 -24.70 6.93
N THR A 36 51.86 -25.06 6.20
CA THR A 36 51.87 -26.19 5.27
C THR A 36 51.47 -25.73 3.87
N ILE A 37 52.17 -26.21 2.84
CA ILE A 37 51.82 -25.95 1.44
C ILE A 37 51.10 -27.18 0.89
N ASN A 38 49.80 -27.04 0.66
CA ASN A 38 48.98 -28.09 0.08
C ASN A 38 49.03 -28.01 -1.46
N GLN A 39 49.66 -29.01 -2.07
CA GLN A 39 49.78 -29.14 -3.53
C GLN A 39 48.60 -29.89 -4.18
N SER A 40 47.68 -30.45 -3.40
CA SER A 40 46.53 -31.21 -3.90
C SER A 40 45.34 -30.32 -4.28
N LEU A 41 44.54 -30.80 -5.25
CA LEU A 41 43.39 -30.09 -5.83
C LEU A 41 42.34 -29.78 -4.75
N ALA A 42 42.15 -28.49 -4.45
CA ALA A 42 40.95 -27.84 -3.89
C ALA A 42 40.02 -28.75 -3.05
N LEU A 43 40.12 -28.60 -1.72
CA LEU A 43 39.40 -29.37 -0.70
C LEU A 43 39.78 -30.86 -0.73
N GLY A 44 40.78 -31.23 0.07
CA GLY A 44 41.18 -32.61 0.34
C GLY A 44 40.09 -33.42 1.04
N ILE A 45 38.99 -33.70 0.34
CA ILE A 45 38.02 -34.70 0.71
C ILE A 45 38.55 -36.03 0.17
N GLY A 46 39.10 -36.86 1.05
CA GLY A 46 39.39 -38.27 0.73
C GLY A 46 40.83 -38.77 0.94
N THR A 47 41.71 -38.02 1.60
CA THR A 47 42.96 -38.60 2.12
C THR A 47 42.79 -38.98 3.58
N GLN A 48 43.30 -40.16 3.94
CA GLN A 48 42.89 -41.05 5.04
C GLN A 48 42.76 -40.40 6.44
N ASP A 49 41.85 -40.99 7.21
CA ASP A 49 41.52 -40.77 8.64
C ASP A 49 41.24 -39.35 9.06
N ASN A 50 40.01 -38.88 8.81
CA ASN A 50 39.58 -37.62 9.41
C ASN A 50 38.08 -37.53 9.69
N THR A 51 37.63 -38.29 10.70
CA THR A 51 36.35 -38.06 11.40
C THR A 51 36.21 -36.61 11.88
N GLN A 52 37.33 -35.90 12.06
CA GLN A 52 37.37 -34.50 12.47
C GLN A 52 37.09 -33.51 11.30
N ALA A 53 37.49 -33.81 10.05
CA ALA A 53 37.11 -33.00 8.89
C ALA A 53 35.58 -32.99 8.65
N MET A 54 34.91 -34.09 9.00
CA MET A 54 33.45 -34.16 9.05
C MET A 54 32.85 -33.25 10.13
N ILE A 55 33.44 -33.20 11.33
CA ILE A 55 32.97 -32.36 12.44
C ILE A 55 33.06 -30.87 12.08
N PHE A 56 34.07 -30.45 11.32
CA PHE A 56 34.21 -29.04 10.89
C PHE A 56 33.34 -28.65 9.71
N SER A 57 33.06 -29.57 8.79
CA SER A 57 31.99 -29.38 7.83
C SER A 57 30.65 -29.17 8.56
N VAL A 58 30.40 -29.91 9.65
CA VAL A 58 29.23 -29.73 10.51
C VAL A 58 29.28 -28.40 11.28
N PHE A 59 30.45 -27.95 11.76
CA PHE A 59 30.59 -26.70 12.51
C PHE A 59 30.48 -25.44 11.63
N GLY A 60 31.11 -25.44 10.44
CA GLY A 60 30.94 -24.39 9.43
C GLY A 60 29.50 -24.31 8.93
N LEU A 61 28.82 -25.47 8.85
CA LEU A 61 27.39 -25.56 8.53
C LEU A 61 26.53 -25.04 9.70
N LEU A 62 26.91 -25.29 10.97
CA LEU A 62 26.25 -24.72 12.16
C LEU A 62 26.40 -23.20 12.26
N ILE A 63 27.60 -22.65 12.01
CA ILE A 63 27.84 -21.19 11.98
C ILE A 63 27.04 -20.56 10.83
N SER A 64 27.02 -21.21 9.66
CA SER A 64 26.18 -20.79 8.54
C SER A 64 24.70 -20.80 8.94
N ILE A 65 24.20 -21.83 9.64
CA ILE A 65 22.84 -21.89 10.19
C ILE A 65 22.56 -20.75 11.17
N ILE A 66 23.50 -20.40 12.05
CA ILE A 66 23.35 -19.29 13.02
C ILE A 66 23.26 -17.94 12.30
N ILE A 67 24.14 -17.69 11.32
CA ILE A 67 24.11 -16.49 10.48
C ILE A 67 22.80 -16.45 9.65
N ILE A 68 22.32 -17.60 9.17
CA ILE A 68 20.99 -17.75 8.53
C ILE A 68 19.85 -17.36 9.46
N PHE A 69 19.93 -17.75 10.73
CA PHE A 69 18.88 -17.46 11.69
C PHE A 69 18.86 -15.99 12.12
N GLN A 70 20.02 -15.37 12.30
CA GLN A 70 20.14 -13.97 12.71
C GLN A 70 19.85 -12.98 11.56
N SER A 71 20.14 -13.34 10.30
CA SER A 71 19.94 -12.46 9.12
C SER A 71 18.50 -12.44 8.56
N ARG A 72 17.50 -12.92 9.32
CA ARG A 72 16.08 -12.98 8.92
C ARG A 72 15.41 -11.63 8.58
N SER A 73 16.14 -10.52 8.63
CA SER A 73 15.67 -9.16 8.37
C SER A 73 16.21 -8.62 7.03
N THR A 74 15.35 -8.61 6.00
CA THR A 74 15.45 -7.90 4.70
C THR A 74 16.85 -7.77 4.07
N ILE A 75 17.25 -8.79 3.28
CA ILE A 75 18.52 -8.83 2.57
C ILE A 75 18.39 -8.15 1.19
N GLY A 76 18.97 -6.95 1.04
CA GLY A 76 18.99 -6.17 -0.21
C GLY A 76 20.22 -6.43 -1.10
N ALA A 77 20.29 -5.76 -2.26
CA ALA A 77 21.37 -5.92 -3.26
C ALA A 77 22.80 -5.77 -2.70
N LYS A 78 22.99 -4.98 -1.63
CA LYS A 78 24.29 -4.78 -0.96
C LYS A 78 24.91 -6.07 -0.39
N TRP A 79 24.11 -7.04 0.03
CA TRP A 79 24.62 -8.29 0.58
C TRP A 79 25.12 -9.25 -0.49
N LEU A 80 24.48 -9.28 -1.65
CA LEU A 80 24.99 -10.02 -2.82
C LEU A 80 26.37 -9.49 -3.24
N TRP A 81 26.62 -8.19 -3.08
CA TRP A 81 27.93 -7.59 -3.33
C TRP A 81 28.99 -8.07 -2.32
N ILE A 82 28.66 -8.14 -1.04
CA ILE A 82 29.56 -8.64 0.00
C ILE A 82 29.92 -10.12 -0.27
N VAL A 83 28.94 -10.94 -0.65
CA VAL A 83 29.15 -12.34 -1.05
C VAL A 83 30.12 -12.43 -2.22
N MET A 84 29.91 -11.64 -3.28
CA MET A 84 30.78 -11.66 -4.46
C MET A 84 32.20 -11.18 -4.15
N LEU A 85 32.36 -10.17 -3.29
CA LEU A 85 33.65 -9.65 -2.85
C LEU A 85 34.45 -10.71 -2.08
N LEU A 86 33.81 -11.43 -1.15
CA LEU A 86 34.45 -12.48 -0.38
C LEU A 86 34.86 -13.68 -1.27
N LEU A 87 33.98 -14.09 -2.20
CA LEU A 87 34.30 -15.17 -3.15
C LEU A 87 35.47 -14.81 -4.06
N LEU A 88 35.47 -13.61 -4.65
CA LEU A 88 36.54 -13.16 -5.53
C LEU A 88 37.86 -12.98 -4.80
N SER A 89 37.83 -12.43 -3.58
CA SER A 89 39.05 -12.21 -2.78
C SER A 89 39.66 -13.53 -2.33
N GLY A 90 38.85 -14.49 -1.86
CA GLY A 90 39.32 -15.83 -1.51
C GLY A 90 39.86 -16.59 -2.73
N ALA A 91 39.14 -16.57 -3.85
CA ALA A 91 39.58 -17.23 -5.09
C ALA A 91 40.89 -16.64 -5.64
N PHE A 92 41.02 -15.31 -5.64
CA PHE A 92 42.22 -14.63 -6.13
C PHE A 92 43.42 -14.88 -5.20
N SER A 93 43.19 -14.94 -3.89
CA SER A 93 44.23 -15.29 -2.92
C SER A 93 44.77 -16.71 -3.15
N ASN A 94 43.89 -17.70 -3.27
CA ASN A 94 44.29 -19.08 -3.56
C ASN A 94 44.96 -19.24 -4.93
N LEU A 95 44.55 -18.46 -5.94
CA LEU A 95 45.19 -18.44 -7.26
C LEU A 95 46.62 -17.87 -7.20
N PHE A 96 46.80 -16.75 -6.50
CA PHE A 96 48.13 -16.16 -6.35
C PHE A 96 49.08 -17.12 -5.62
N ASP A 97 48.61 -17.81 -4.57
CA ASP A 97 49.45 -18.78 -3.86
C ASP A 97 49.96 -19.87 -4.79
N ARG A 98 49.09 -20.41 -5.65
CA ARG A 98 49.47 -21.43 -6.63
C ARG A 98 50.50 -20.92 -7.63
N LEU A 99 50.41 -19.65 -8.04
CA LEU A 99 51.36 -19.03 -8.96
C LEU A 99 52.70 -18.69 -8.30
N ALA A 100 52.69 -18.26 -7.04
CA ALA A 100 53.88 -17.83 -6.32
C ALA A 100 54.63 -18.99 -5.64
N TYR A 101 53.91 -20.00 -5.15
CA TYR A 101 54.44 -21.06 -4.28
C TYR A 101 54.15 -22.48 -4.76
N GLY A 102 53.47 -22.65 -5.90
CA GLY A 102 53.16 -23.98 -6.47
C GLY A 102 52.07 -24.76 -5.73
N GLY A 103 51.41 -24.16 -4.73
CA GLY A 103 50.35 -24.76 -3.92
C GLY A 103 49.60 -23.70 -3.11
N VAL A 104 48.59 -24.10 -2.33
CA VAL A 104 47.87 -23.19 -1.43
C VAL A 104 48.55 -23.20 -0.06
N VAL A 105 48.77 -22.02 0.54
CA VAL A 105 49.48 -21.88 1.82
C VAL A 105 48.46 -21.80 2.96
N ASP A 106 48.53 -22.75 3.89
CA ASP A 106 47.69 -22.83 5.09
C ASP A 106 48.52 -22.59 6.35
N PHE A 107 48.05 -21.73 7.26
CA PHE A 107 48.92 -21.10 8.29
C PHE A 107 48.32 -20.98 9.70
N ILE A 108 47.08 -21.42 9.93
CA ILE A 108 46.49 -21.41 11.28
C ILE A 108 46.30 -22.85 11.79
N ALA A 109 47.07 -23.25 12.81
CA ALA A 109 46.80 -24.44 13.61
C ALA A 109 46.10 -24.07 14.93
N ILE A 110 44.99 -24.74 15.24
CA ILE A 110 44.24 -24.56 16.49
C ILE A 110 44.17 -25.90 17.22
N GLY A 111 45.17 -26.25 18.03
CA GLY A 111 45.19 -27.53 18.74
C GLY A 111 45.22 -28.72 17.78
N SER A 112 44.31 -29.69 17.90
CA SER A 112 44.20 -30.83 16.97
C SER A 112 43.53 -30.49 15.64
N PHE A 113 43.53 -29.22 15.24
CA PHE A 113 42.86 -28.72 14.03
C PHE A 113 43.79 -28.75 12.80
N PRO A 114 43.28 -29.08 11.60
CA PRO A 114 44.04 -28.93 10.36
C PRO A 114 44.40 -27.48 10.06
N TRP A 115 45.55 -27.26 9.44
CA TRP A 115 45.95 -25.94 8.95
C TRP A 115 44.90 -25.38 7.98
N PHE A 116 44.46 -24.13 8.18
CA PHE A 116 43.54 -23.44 7.28
C PHE A 116 44.02 -22.03 6.96
N ASN A 117 43.57 -21.50 5.83
CA ASN A 117 43.89 -20.15 5.40
C ASN A 117 42.69 -19.19 5.46
N LEU A 118 43.01 -17.89 5.33
CA LEU A 118 42.02 -16.82 5.36
C LEU A 118 41.11 -16.81 4.13
N ALA A 119 41.58 -17.35 2.99
CA ALA A 119 40.79 -17.47 1.77
C ALA A 119 39.61 -18.45 1.92
N ASP A 120 39.79 -19.56 2.65
CA ASP A 120 38.75 -20.55 2.93
C ASP A 120 37.69 -19.99 3.87
N VAL A 121 38.07 -19.12 4.81
CA VAL A 121 37.15 -18.36 5.65
C VAL A 121 36.26 -17.43 4.81
N TYR A 122 36.85 -16.73 3.84
CA TYR A 122 36.11 -15.84 2.94
C TYR A 122 35.10 -16.62 2.08
N ILE A 123 35.53 -17.73 1.48
CA ILE A 123 34.66 -18.55 0.61
C ILE A 123 33.53 -19.21 1.41
N THR A 124 33.84 -19.79 2.57
CA THR A 124 32.84 -20.47 3.42
C THR A 124 31.80 -19.48 3.96
N SER A 125 32.25 -18.31 4.42
CA SER A 125 31.35 -17.24 4.89
C SER A 125 30.45 -16.72 3.77
N ALA A 126 30.99 -16.61 2.54
CA ALA A 126 30.23 -16.18 1.40
C ALA A 126 29.15 -17.19 1.00
N LEU A 127 29.43 -18.49 1.05
CA LEU A 127 28.44 -19.55 0.80
C LEU A 127 27.29 -19.53 1.83
N GLY A 128 27.62 -19.34 3.12
CA GLY A 128 26.63 -19.17 4.19
C GLY A 128 25.72 -17.96 3.93
N LEU A 129 26.30 -16.81 3.59
CA LEU A 129 25.54 -15.59 3.24
C LEU A 129 24.73 -15.75 1.94
N PHE A 130 25.25 -16.47 0.95
CA PHE A 130 24.57 -16.70 -0.33
C PHE A 130 23.34 -17.61 -0.17
N SER A 131 23.44 -18.66 0.65
CA SER A 131 22.30 -19.53 0.94
C SER A 131 21.12 -18.74 1.53
N ASN A 132 21.38 -17.78 2.42
CA ASN A 132 20.36 -16.87 2.94
C ASN A 132 19.68 -16.01 1.89
N VAL A 133 20.47 -15.44 0.97
CA VAL A 133 19.94 -14.62 -0.13
C VAL A 133 18.97 -15.44 -0.99
N ILE A 134 19.34 -16.69 -1.30
CA ILE A 134 18.49 -17.62 -2.05
C ILE A 134 17.24 -17.98 -1.25
N PHE A 135 17.39 -18.40 0.02
CA PHE A 135 16.25 -18.78 0.88
C PHE A 135 15.27 -17.61 1.11
N SER A 136 15.77 -16.39 1.26
CA SER A 136 14.95 -15.17 1.40
C SER A 136 14.14 -14.87 0.13
N LYS A 137 14.77 -14.97 -1.06
CA LYS A 137 14.06 -14.84 -2.35
C LYS A 137 13.06 -15.97 -2.57
N CYS A 138 13.40 -17.23 -2.25
CA CYS A 138 12.47 -18.34 -2.40
C CYS A 138 11.21 -18.18 -1.51
N LYS A 139 11.32 -17.55 -0.34
CA LYS A 139 10.16 -17.24 0.52
C LYS A 139 9.18 -16.24 -0.10
N SER A 140 9.61 -15.39 -1.05
CA SER A 140 8.70 -14.43 -1.68
C SER A 140 7.79 -15.05 -2.73
N PHE A 141 8.11 -16.25 -3.23
CA PHE A 141 7.28 -16.95 -4.20
C PHE A 141 6.36 -17.94 -3.51
N LYS A 142 5.05 -17.78 -3.69
CA LYS A 142 4.08 -18.80 -3.29
C LYS A 142 3.65 -19.62 -4.48
N LYS A 143 3.81 -20.93 -4.37
CA LYS A 143 3.35 -21.90 -5.37
C LYS A 143 2.02 -22.52 -4.94
N PHE A 144 1.07 -22.60 -5.86
CA PHE A 144 -0.23 -23.24 -5.65
C PHE A 144 -0.50 -24.20 -6.80
N THR A 145 -1.13 -25.33 -6.47
CA THR A 145 -1.76 -26.21 -7.47
C THR A 145 -3.27 -26.04 -7.34
N VAL A 146 -3.93 -25.71 -8.44
CA VAL A 146 -5.37 -25.43 -8.44
C VAL A 146 -6.14 -26.75 -8.32
N LYS A 147 -6.97 -26.87 -7.28
CA LYS A 147 -7.88 -28.00 -7.07
C LYS A 147 -9.14 -27.85 -7.92
N SER A 148 -9.83 -28.96 -8.17
CA SER A 148 -11.08 -28.97 -8.96
C SER A 148 -12.17 -28.06 -8.40
N GLU A 149 -12.27 -27.93 -7.07
CA GLU A 149 -13.21 -27.04 -6.36
C GLU A 149 -12.96 -25.54 -6.63
N ASP A 150 -11.71 -25.19 -6.92
CA ASP A 150 -11.28 -23.82 -7.19
C ASP A 150 -11.27 -23.51 -8.70
N ALA A 151 -11.55 -24.50 -9.55
CA ALA A 151 -11.58 -24.34 -10.99
C ALA A 151 -12.64 -23.32 -11.44
N THR A 152 -12.39 -22.65 -12.56
CA THR A 152 -13.23 -21.59 -13.17
C THR A 152 -13.29 -20.27 -12.41
N GLN A 153 -12.72 -20.19 -11.19
CA GLN A 153 -12.59 -18.94 -10.46
C GLN A 153 -11.56 -18.04 -11.15
N ARG A 154 -11.74 -16.71 -11.02
CA ARG A 154 -10.75 -15.75 -11.48
C ARG A 154 -9.50 -15.86 -10.61
N VAL A 155 -8.32 -15.73 -11.22
CA VAL A 155 -7.04 -15.89 -10.52
C VAL A 155 -6.83 -14.83 -9.44
N ASP A 156 -7.32 -13.60 -9.63
CA ASP A 156 -7.27 -12.55 -8.60
C ASP A 156 -8.08 -12.91 -7.34
N LEU A 157 -9.25 -13.53 -7.52
CA LEU A 157 -10.11 -14.01 -6.44
C LEU A 157 -9.49 -15.23 -5.75
N PHE A 158 -9.04 -16.22 -6.54
CA PHE A 158 -8.37 -17.41 -6.04
C PHE A 158 -7.20 -17.05 -5.13
N LEU A 159 -6.30 -16.18 -5.60
CA LEU A 159 -5.14 -15.74 -4.83
C LEU A 159 -5.54 -14.99 -3.55
N SER A 160 -6.54 -14.11 -3.60
CA SER A 160 -6.99 -13.36 -2.42
C SER A 160 -7.60 -14.24 -1.32
N LYS A 161 -8.13 -15.42 -1.68
CA LYS A 161 -8.62 -16.40 -0.70
C LYS A 161 -7.48 -17.26 -0.11
N LYS A 162 -6.48 -17.60 -0.93
CA LYS A 162 -5.37 -18.48 -0.51
C LYS A 162 -4.25 -17.74 0.21
N ILE A 163 -4.10 -16.44 0.00
CA ILE A 163 -3.04 -15.62 0.59
C ILE A 163 -3.64 -14.67 1.62
N VAL A 164 -3.44 -14.99 2.90
CA VAL A 164 -3.82 -14.12 4.02
C VAL A 164 -3.11 -12.76 3.89
N GLY A 165 -3.84 -11.67 4.11
CA GLY A 165 -3.33 -10.30 4.02
C GLY A 165 -3.28 -9.70 2.61
N TYR A 166 -3.71 -10.43 1.57
CA TYR A 166 -3.77 -9.91 0.20
C TYR A 166 -5.22 -9.70 -0.25
N SER A 167 -5.65 -8.44 -0.37
CA SER A 167 -6.93 -8.16 -1.04
C SER A 167 -6.87 -8.51 -2.53
N ARG A 168 -8.04 -8.74 -3.13
CA ARG A 168 -8.18 -8.92 -4.58
C ARG A 168 -7.50 -7.81 -5.39
N SER A 169 -7.54 -6.58 -4.89
CA SER A 169 -6.89 -5.44 -5.55
C SER A 169 -5.36 -5.52 -5.47
N ALA A 170 -4.81 -6.05 -4.38
CA ALA A 170 -3.39 -6.32 -4.22
C ALA A 170 -2.92 -7.42 -5.17
N CYS A 171 -3.63 -8.53 -5.24
CA CYS A 171 -3.34 -9.60 -6.20
C CYS A 171 -3.36 -9.06 -7.64
N LYS A 172 -4.37 -8.25 -8.00
CA LYS A 172 -4.46 -7.63 -9.31
C LYS A 172 -3.23 -6.79 -9.67
N ARG A 173 -2.71 -5.97 -8.73
CA ARG A 173 -1.51 -5.15 -8.97
C ARG A 173 -0.28 -6.02 -9.24
N VAL A 174 -0.08 -7.10 -8.48
CA VAL A 174 1.03 -8.03 -8.70
C VAL A 174 0.95 -8.67 -10.08
N ILE A 175 -0.25 -9.09 -10.49
CA ILE A 175 -0.50 -9.68 -11.80
C ILE A 175 -0.18 -8.68 -12.92
N GLU A 176 -0.68 -7.44 -12.82
CA GLU A 176 -0.42 -6.38 -13.78
C GLU A 176 1.08 -6.01 -13.84
N ALA A 177 1.79 -6.14 -12.72
CA ALA A 177 3.23 -5.96 -12.60
C ALA A 177 4.05 -7.21 -13.00
N LYS A 178 3.44 -8.19 -13.67
CA LYS A 178 4.07 -9.43 -14.17
C LYS A 178 4.59 -10.36 -13.07
N GLY A 179 4.08 -10.25 -11.84
CA GLY A 179 4.44 -11.09 -10.69
C GLY A 179 3.66 -12.39 -10.57
N LEU A 180 2.93 -12.81 -11.61
CA LEU A 180 2.18 -14.06 -11.63
C LEU A 180 2.61 -14.92 -12.82
N MET A 181 2.88 -16.19 -12.57
CA MET A 181 3.03 -17.21 -13.60
C MET A 181 1.98 -18.31 -13.43
N VAL A 182 1.43 -18.78 -14.55
CA VAL A 182 0.54 -19.94 -14.62
C VAL A 182 1.16 -20.93 -15.59
N ASN A 183 1.46 -22.14 -15.11
CA ASN A 183 2.13 -23.20 -15.89
C ASN A 183 3.44 -22.70 -16.54
N GLY A 184 4.20 -21.87 -15.81
CA GLY A 184 5.47 -21.28 -16.28
C GLY A 184 5.33 -20.05 -17.20
N VAL A 185 4.12 -19.67 -17.60
CA VAL A 185 3.87 -18.51 -18.46
C VAL A 185 3.43 -17.31 -17.63
N VAL A 186 4.06 -16.15 -17.84
CA VAL A 186 3.67 -14.90 -17.18
C VAL A 186 2.24 -14.52 -17.54
N GLN A 187 1.40 -14.34 -16.52
CA GLN A 187 0.01 -13.96 -16.66
C GLN A 187 -0.17 -12.50 -16.20
N THR A 188 -0.76 -11.67 -17.06
CA THR A 188 -1.01 -10.24 -16.79
C THR A 188 -2.50 -9.92 -16.64
N GLN A 189 -3.39 -10.88 -16.94
CA GLN A 189 -4.83 -10.71 -16.83
C GLN A 189 -5.34 -11.22 -15.49
N ALA A 190 -5.70 -10.29 -14.59
CA ALA A 190 -6.31 -10.61 -13.30
C ALA A 190 -7.64 -11.39 -13.42
N GLN A 191 -8.30 -11.31 -14.58
CA GLN A 191 -9.53 -12.04 -14.90
C GLN A 191 -9.33 -13.45 -15.43
N TYR A 192 -8.09 -13.89 -15.63
CA TYR A 192 -7.80 -15.25 -16.08
C TYR A 192 -8.51 -16.27 -15.17
N LYS A 193 -9.23 -17.22 -15.78
CA LYS A 193 -9.93 -18.27 -15.03
C LYS A 193 -9.00 -19.46 -14.86
N VAL A 194 -8.74 -19.83 -13.60
CA VAL A 194 -7.85 -20.93 -13.27
C VAL A 194 -8.51 -22.28 -13.61
N ARG A 195 -7.71 -23.25 -14.05
CA ARG A 195 -8.14 -24.62 -14.36
C ARG A 195 -7.60 -25.59 -13.33
N ALA A 196 -8.32 -26.69 -13.08
CA ALA A 196 -7.81 -27.76 -12.23
C ALA A 196 -6.46 -28.26 -12.77
N GLY A 197 -5.47 -28.41 -11.88
CA GLY A 197 -4.10 -28.79 -12.25
C GLY A 197 -3.19 -27.62 -12.65
N ASP A 198 -3.71 -26.40 -12.82
CA ASP A 198 -2.85 -25.23 -13.07
C ASP A 198 -1.86 -25.05 -11.91
N THR A 199 -0.59 -24.86 -12.27
CA THR A 199 0.49 -24.51 -11.35
C THR A 199 0.67 -23.00 -11.35
N ILE A 200 0.34 -22.36 -10.24
CA ILE A 200 0.42 -20.92 -10.06
C ILE A 200 1.64 -20.58 -9.22
N VAL A 201 2.47 -19.65 -9.70
CA VAL A 201 3.59 -19.07 -8.94
C VAL A 201 3.34 -17.57 -8.80
N PHE A 202 3.21 -17.11 -7.57
CA PHE A 202 2.90 -15.72 -7.22
C PHE A 202 4.08 -15.08 -6.49
N ASP A 203 4.65 -14.03 -7.06
CA ASP A 203 5.77 -13.27 -6.48
C ASP A 203 5.25 -12.14 -5.57
N GLN A 204 5.33 -12.38 -4.27
CA GLN A 204 4.95 -11.41 -3.25
C GLN A 204 5.93 -10.21 -3.17
N SER A 205 7.15 -10.34 -3.70
CA SER A 205 8.15 -9.27 -3.64
C SER A 205 7.84 -8.12 -4.61
N VAL A 206 7.02 -8.35 -5.64
CA VAL A 206 6.65 -7.34 -6.63
C VAL A 206 5.88 -6.17 -6.01
N ILE A 207 5.23 -6.37 -4.85
CA ILE A 207 4.58 -5.28 -4.11
C ILE A 207 5.60 -4.34 -3.45
N SER A 208 6.84 -4.77 -3.22
CA SER A 208 7.72 -4.10 -2.25
C SER A 208 8.35 -2.77 -2.66
N ASN A 209 8.34 -2.33 -3.93
CA ASN A 209 9.22 -1.21 -4.32
C ASN A 209 8.67 -0.07 -5.20
N ASP A 210 7.41 -0.03 -5.64
CA ASP A 210 6.94 1.10 -6.49
C ASP A 210 5.46 1.54 -6.32
N THR A 211 4.68 0.93 -5.44
CA THR A 211 3.31 1.40 -5.19
C THR A 211 3.33 2.60 -4.25
N LEU A 212 3.15 3.82 -4.80
CA LEU A 212 2.71 5.06 -4.11
C LEU A 212 2.81 4.96 -2.58
N GLN A 213 4.03 4.94 -2.04
CA GLN A 213 4.20 4.85 -0.60
C GLN A 213 3.56 6.09 0.01
N LEU A 214 2.64 5.87 0.94
CA LEU A 214 1.99 6.90 1.71
C LEU A 214 3.04 7.56 2.61
N LYS A 215 3.71 8.59 2.06
CA LYS A 215 4.70 9.36 2.81
C LYS A 215 3.98 10.22 3.85
N PRO A 216 4.31 10.12 5.13
CA PRO A 216 3.76 11.00 6.15
C PRO A 216 4.07 12.47 5.83
N GLN A 217 3.09 13.37 5.99
CA GLN A 217 3.27 14.81 5.81
C GLN A 217 2.59 15.59 6.93
N ASN A 218 3.27 16.59 7.47
CA ASN A 218 2.75 17.45 8.53
C ASN A 218 1.71 18.43 7.96
N ILE A 219 0.45 17.99 7.92
CA ILE A 219 -0.70 18.76 7.47
C ILE A 219 -1.73 18.71 8.60
N GLU A 220 -2.27 19.86 8.98
CA GLU A 220 -3.25 19.96 10.05
C GLU A 220 -4.54 19.19 9.72
N LEU A 221 -5.07 18.48 10.73
CA LEU A 221 -6.31 17.72 10.63
C LEU A 221 -7.38 18.39 11.49
N ASP A 222 -8.52 18.73 10.87
CA ASP A 222 -9.74 19.13 11.58
C ASP A 222 -10.45 17.85 12.09
N ILE A 223 -10.13 17.45 13.32
CA ILE A 223 -10.65 16.23 13.95
C ILE A 223 -12.01 16.54 14.59
N VAL A 224 -13.06 15.85 14.13
CA VAL A 224 -14.44 15.99 14.62
C VAL A 224 -14.74 14.97 15.71
N TYR A 225 -14.18 13.77 15.58
CA TYR A 225 -14.33 12.71 16.55
C TYR A 225 -13.11 11.79 16.54
N GLU A 226 -12.68 11.36 17.71
CA GLU A 226 -11.62 10.38 17.86
C GLU A 226 -11.87 9.52 19.10
N ASP A 227 -11.78 8.21 18.93
CA ASP A 227 -11.70 7.23 20.02
C ASP A 227 -10.52 6.25 19.76
N GLU A 228 -10.49 5.12 20.47
CA GLU A 228 -9.47 4.08 20.28
C GLU A 228 -9.52 3.44 18.87
N HIS A 229 -10.68 3.38 18.25
CA HIS A 229 -10.97 2.57 17.07
C HIS A 229 -11.30 3.35 15.81
N LEU A 230 -11.68 4.62 15.92
CA LEU A 230 -12.25 5.44 14.87
C LEU A 230 -11.73 6.88 14.96
N LEU A 231 -11.36 7.41 13.81
CA LEU A 231 -11.06 8.81 13.58
C LEU A 231 -12.04 9.36 12.54
N VAL A 232 -12.69 10.48 12.84
CA VAL A 232 -13.53 11.22 11.89
C VAL A 232 -13.01 12.63 11.74
N VAL A 233 -12.68 13.00 10.51
CA VAL A 233 -12.08 14.29 10.16
C VAL A 233 -12.98 15.07 9.22
N ASN A 234 -13.00 16.38 9.36
CA ASN A 234 -13.64 17.29 8.43
C ASN A 234 -12.63 17.69 7.34
N LYS A 235 -12.66 16.99 6.21
CA LYS A 235 -11.75 17.23 5.10
C LYS A 235 -12.05 18.58 4.44
N PRO A 236 -11.06 19.46 4.21
CA PRO A 236 -11.27 20.69 3.46
C PRO A 236 -11.55 20.43 1.97
N SER A 237 -12.15 21.40 1.28
CA SER A 237 -12.30 21.37 -0.18
C SER A 237 -10.92 21.52 -0.85
N GLY A 238 -10.71 20.85 -1.98
CA GLY A 238 -9.45 20.88 -2.73
C GLY A 238 -8.43 19.82 -2.30
N MET A 239 -8.60 19.20 -1.13
CA MET A 239 -7.74 18.12 -0.64
C MET A 239 -8.19 16.75 -1.20
N VAL A 240 -7.25 16.00 -1.78
CA VAL A 240 -7.47 14.60 -2.20
C VAL A 240 -7.46 13.70 -0.97
N VAL A 241 -8.32 12.68 -0.92
CA VAL A 241 -8.36 11.76 0.24
C VAL A 241 -7.14 10.84 0.28
N HIS A 242 -6.81 10.22 -0.84
CA HIS A 242 -5.80 9.17 -0.92
C HIS A 242 -4.93 9.36 -2.17
N PRO A 243 -3.62 9.08 -2.13
CA PRO A 243 -2.75 9.21 -3.29
C PRO A 243 -3.31 8.51 -4.52
N ALA A 244 -3.27 9.20 -5.66
CA ALA A 244 -3.77 8.74 -6.95
C ALA A 244 -2.90 9.28 -8.09
N ALA A 245 -3.07 8.76 -9.30
CA ALA A 245 -2.38 9.29 -10.48
C ALA A 245 -2.64 10.80 -10.63
N GLY A 246 -1.56 11.59 -10.65
CA GLY A 246 -1.60 13.04 -10.72
C GLY A 246 -1.71 13.79 -9.38
N ASN A 247 -1.93 13.10 -8.25
CA ASN A 247 -1.85 13.67 -6.90
C ASN A 247 -1.29 12.60 -5.95
N SER A 248 0.04 12.52 -5.85
CA SER A 248 0.74 11.50 -5.06
C SER A 248 1.04 11.93 -3.61
N GLN A 249 0.89 13.23 -3.31
CA GLN A 249 1.18 13.86 -2.02
C GLN A 249 0.06 14.84 -1.67
N ASP A 250 0.16 15.43 -0.48
CA ASP A 250 -0.75 16.43 0.09
C ASP A 250 -2.20 15.92 0.18
N THR A 251 -2.33 14.63 0.49
CA THR A 251 -3.63 13.98 0.66
C THR A 251 -3.98 13.83 2.13
N LEU A 252 -5.26 13.64 2.42
CA LEU A 252 -5.74 13.39 3.78
C LEU A 252 -5.00 12.21 4.42
N MET A 253 -4.77 11.13 3.68
CA MET A 253 -4.05 9.98 4.21
C MET A 253 -2.57 10.28 4.47
N ASN A 254 -1.92 11.21 3.75
CA ASN A 254 -0.55 11.64 4.10
C ASN A 254 -0.52 12.36 5.46
N ALA A 255 -1.52 13.21 5.72
CA ALA A 255 -1.70 13.91 6.98
C ALA A 255 -1.98 12.94 8.14
N VAL A 256 -2.89 11.98 7.91
CA VAL A 256 -3.23 10.95 8.89
C VAL A 256 -2.02 10.06 9.21
N MET A 257 -1.23 9.64 8.21
CA MET A 257 -0.01 8.85 8.45
C MET A 257 1.06 9.59 9.24
N TYR A 258 1.07 10.93 9.20
CA TYR A 258 2.00 11.74 10.01
C TYR A 258 1.68 11.70 11.49
N ARG A 259 0.39 11.76 11.84
CA ARG A 259 -0.06 11.76 13.23
C ARG A 259 -0.26 10.36 13.81
N TYR A 260 -0.61 9.39 12.96
CA TYR A 260 -0.97 8.02 13.37
C TYR A 260 -0.18 7.00 12.53
N SER A 261 1.12 6.95 12.75
CA SER A 261 2.04 6.08 12.00
C SER A 261 1.71 4.59 12.10
N GLU A 262 1.10 4.17 13.21
CA GLU A 262 0.66 2.81 13.50
C GLU A 262 -0.42 2.30 12.52
N LEU A 263 -1.17 3.21 11.88
CA LEU A 263 -2.21 2.87 10.91
C LEU A 263 -1.67 2.25 9.62
N GLN A 264 -0.36 2.30 9.38
CA GLN A 264 0.26 1.56 8.27
C GLN A 264 -0.01 0.05 8.34
N THR A 265 -0.25 -0.48 9.54
CA THR A 265 -0.52 -1.91 9.78
C THR A 265 -2.01 -2.26 9.72
N VAL A 266 -2.90 -1.27 9.60
CA VAL A 266 -4.36 -1.46 9.64
C VAL A 266 -4.91 -1.70 8.23
N GLY A 267 -5.33 -2.95 7.99
CA GLY A 267 -5.87 -3.40 6.70
C GLY A 267 -4.80 -3.60 5.62
N ASP A 268 -5.14 -3.31 4.36
CA ASP A 268 -4.15 -3.28 3.29
C ASP A 268 -3.21 -2.08 3.53
N SER A 269 -1.89 -2.31 3.54
CA SER A 269 -0.83 -1.30 3.73
C SER A 269 -0.95 -0.07 2.81
N ILE A 270 -1.72 -0.19 1.73
CA ILE A 270 -1.98 0.89 0.78
C ILE A 270 -3.08 1.81 1.25
N ARG A 271 -4.13 1.34 1.96
CA ARG A 271 -5.29 2.16 2.36
C ARG A 271 -5.29 2.58 3.82
N SER A 272 -4.52 1.90 4.68
CA SER A 272 -4.21 2.30 6.06
C SER A 272 -5.44 2.80 6.84
N GLY A 273 -6.45 1.94 6.99
CA GLY A 273 -7.68 2.27 7.72
C GLY A 273 -8.74 3.09 6.96
N LEU A 274 -8.52 3.54 5.72
CA LEU A 274 -9.51 4.33 4.97
C LEU A 274 -10.76 3.52 4.58
N ILE A 275 -11.91 3.90 5.12
CA ILE A 275 -13.19 3.20 4.92
C ILE A 275 -13.94 3.70 3.68
N HIS A 276 -14.01 5.03 3.50
CA HIS A 276 -14.67 5.66 2.37
C HIS A 276 -13.93 6.92 1.93
N ARG A 277 -14.36 7.51 0.81
CA ARG A 277 -13.73 8.72 0.25
C ARG A 277 -14.75 9.76 -0.17
N LEU A 278 -14.31 11.02 -0.15
CA LEU A 278 -14.95 12.14 -0.82
C LEU A 278 -14.15 12.50 -2.08
N ASP A 279 -14.79 13.22 -3.01
CA ASP A 279 -14.10 13.83 -4.15
C ASP A 279 -13.18 14.96 -3.67
N LYS A 280 -12.19 15.34 -4.49
CA LYS A 280 -11.18 16.38 -4.17
C LYS A 280 -11.85 17.67 -3.67
N ASP A 281 -12.80 18.18 -4.43
CA ASP A 281 -13.45 19.47 -4.15
C ASP A 281 -14.61 19.37 -3.15
N THR A 282 -15.03 18.15 -2.78
CA THR A 282 -16.06 17.94 -1.76
C THR A 282 -15.44 18.03 -0.38
N SER A 283 -15.91 18.96 0.45
CA SER A 283 -15.52 19.07 1.86
C SER A 283 -16.40 18.21 2.78
N GLY A 284 -15.99 17.97 4.01
CA GLY A 284 -16.84 17.38 5.06
C GLY A 284 -16.28 16.09 5.66
N LEU A 285 -17.15 15.37 6.38
CA LEU A 285 -16.77 14.23 7.21
C LEU A 285 -16.21 13.04 6.40
N VAL A 286 -15.06 12.53 6.85
CA VAL A 286 -14.42 11.30 6.38
C VAL A 286 -14.06 10.42 7.57
N MET A 287 -14.46 9.14 7.54
CA MET A 287 -14.12 8.14 8.55
C MET A 287 -12.86 7.36 8.18
N ILE A 288 -11.95 7.22 9.16
CA ILE A 288 -10.75 6.38 9.11
C ILE A 288 -10.78 5.45 10.33
N SER A 289 -10.63 4.15 10.09
CA SER A 289 -10.52 3.16 11.17
C SER A 289 -9.10 3.11 11.72
N LYS A 290 -8.99 3.14 13.05
CA LYS A 290 -7.72 3.03 13.78
C LYS A 290 -7.31 1.59 14.07
N THR A 291 -8.25 0.65 14.01
CA THR A 291 -8.00 -0.79 14.21
C THR A 291 -8.55 -1.63 13.07
N THR A 292 -8.00 -2.83 12.88
CA THR A 292 -8.47 -3.77 11.85
C THR A 292 -9.92 -4.21 12.09
N GLU A 293 -10.29 -4.40 13.36
CA GLU A 293 -11.66 -4.72 13.76
C GLU A 293 -12.64 -3.62 13.33
N ALA A 294 -12.33 -2.37 13.66
CA ALA A 294 -13.12 -1.21 13.25
C ALA A 294 -13.25 -1.13 11.73
N LEU A 295 -12.15 -1.37 11.01
CA LEU A 295 -12.15 -1.35 9.55
C LEU A 295 -13.15 -2.35 8.98
N TRP A 296 -13.22 -3.57 9.53
CA TRP A 296 -14.14 -4.60 9.07
C TRP A 296 -15.59 -4.25 9.43
N PHE A 297 -15.82 -3.84 10.67
CA PHE A 297 -17.13 -3.44 11.17
C PHE A 297 -17.74 -2.29 10.34
N TYR A 298 -17.02 -1.18 10.18
CA TYR A 298 -17.52 -0.03 9.45
C TYR A 298 -17.57 -0.28 7.94
N SER A 299 -16.64 -1.05 7.36
CA SER A 299 -16.72 -1.44 5.94
C SER A 299 -17.99 -2.25 5.66
N LYS A 300 -18.35 -3.18 6.56
CA LYS A 300 -19.61 -3.92 6.48
C LYS A 300 -20.81 -2.98 6.62
N ALA A 301 -20.80 -2.08 7.61
CA ALA A 301 -21.87 -1.10 7.79
C ALA A 301 -22.08 -0.18 6.58
N PHE A 302 -21.02 0.22 5.87
CA PHE A 302 -21.13 0.94 4.59
C PHE A 302 -21.73 0.09 3.48
N ALA A 303 -21.33 -1.19 3.39
CA ALA A 303 -21.84 -2.11 2.37
C ALA A 303 -23.33 -2.41 2.56
N GLU A 304 -23.76 -2.56 3.81
CA GLU A 304 -25.15 -2.82 4.23
C GLU A 304 -26.00 -1.55 4.30
N ARG A 305 -25.41 -0.37 4.09
CA ARG A 305 -26.07 0.95 4.14
C ARG A 305 -26.58 1.33 5.54
N ASN A 306 -25.96 0.81 6.58
CA ASN A 306 -26.25 1.13 7.99
C ASN A 306 -25.62 2.46 8.45
N ILE A 307 -24.80 3.09 7.60
CA ILE A 307 -24.24 4.42 7.83
C ILE A 307 -25.00 5.44 6.99
N GLN A 308 -25.75 6.32 7.64
CA GLN A 308 -26.46 7.40 6.98
C GLN A 308 -25.51 8.57 6.75
N LYS A 309 -25.41 9.00 5.49
CA LYS A 309 -24.67 10.19 5.09
C LYS A 309 -25.65 11.28 4.71
N THR A 310 -25.43 12.49 5.22
CA THR A 310 -26.21 13.68 4.85
C THR A 310 -25.30 14.72 4.25
N TYR A 311 -25.61 15.16 3.04
CA TYR A 311 -24.88 16.20 2.33
C TYR A 311 -25.72 17.46 2.23
N LEU A 312 -25.07 18.62 2.29
CA LEU A 312 -25.65 19.92 1.97
C LEU A 312 -24.99 20.50 0.72
N MET A 313 -25.80 21.12 -0.12
CA MET A 313 -25.32 21.77 -1.33
C MET A 313 -26.17 22.98 -1.71
N VAL A 314 -25.53 23.93 -2.39
CA VAL A 314 -26.24 25.02 -3.06
C VAL A 314 -26.26 24.74 -4.55
N VAL A 315 -27.44 24.75 -5.15
CA VAL A 315 -27.65 24.51 -6.58
C VAL A 315 -28.15 25.76 -7.29
N ALA A 316 -27.78 25.90 -8.56
CA ALA A 316 -28.38 26.92 -9.42
C ALA A 316 -29.83 26.57 -9.74
N GLY A 317 -30.71 27.57 -9.75
CA GLY A 317 -32.11 27.43 -10.09
C GLY A 317 -33.03 27.16 -8.91
N ASP A 318 -34.30 27.02 -9.23
CA ASP A 318 -35.40 26.78 -8.30
C ASP A 318 -35.70 25.27 -8.27
N ALA A 319 -35.32 24.62 -7.18
CA ALA A 319 -35.54 23.19 -6.99
C ALA A 319 -37.04 22.84 -6.89
N THR A 320 -37.90 23.77 -6.47
CA THR A 320 -39.35 23.53 -6.34
C THR A 320 -40.02 23.20 -7.68
N LYS A 321 -39.44 23.69 -8.79
CA LYS A 321 -39.88 23.36 -10.15
C LYS A 321 -39.64 21.90 -10.52
N ASN A 322 -38.71 21.24 -9.84
CA ASN A 322 -38.39 19.83 -10.02
C ASN A 322 -39.02 18.93 -8.93
N TYR A 323 -39.14 19.43 -7.70
CA TYR A 323 -39.78 18.76 -6.57
C TYR A 323 -40.06 19.73 -5.42
N ARG A 324 -41.29 19.72 -4.89
CA ARG A 324 -41.70 20.65 -3.82
C ARG A 324 -40.86 20.50 -2.54
N GLN A 325 -40.77 19.29 -2.00
CA GLN A 325 -40.06 19.02 -0.75
C GLN A 325 -39.04 17.90 -0.88
N LYS A 326 -39.45 16.73 -1.38
CA LYS A 326 -38.58 15.55 -1.52
C LYS A 326 -38.64 14.99 -2.93
N ARG A 327 -37.49 14.50 -3.42
CA ARG A 327 -37.42 13.67 -4.63
C ARG A 327 -36.41 12.55 -4.47
N LYS A 328 -36.87 11.33 -4.72
CA LYS A 328 -35.99 10.18 -4.90
C LYS A 328 -35.51 10.15 -6.34
N ILE A 329 -34.20 10.07 -6.55
CA ILE A 329 -33.59 9.91 -7.87
C ILE A 329 -32.89 8.56 -7.93
N VAL A 330 -33.30 7.74 -8.91
CA VAL A 330 -32.70 6.45 -9.22
C VAL A 330 -32.25 6.48 -10.67
N ASN A 331 -30.95 6.35 -10.91
CA ASN A 331 -30.40 6.31 -12.25
C ASN A 331 -29.15 5.43 -12.35
N TYR A 332 -28.71 5.13 -13.58
CA TYR A 332 -27.49 4.38 -13.84
C TYR A 332 -26.40 5.34 -14.26
N LEU A 333 -25.28 5.33 -13.52
CA LEU A 333 -24.14 6.20 -13.76
C LEU A 333 -22.98 5.43 -14.37
N GLY A 334 -22.32 6.04 -15.35
CA GLY A 334 -21.11 5.51 -15.96
C GLY A 334 -20.23 6.61 -16.53
N ARG A 335 -19.05 6.21 -17.02
CA ARG A 335 -18.14 7.14 -17.70
C ARG A 335 -18.81 7.64 -18.98
N ASN A 336 -18.71 8.94 -19.23
CA ASN A 336 -19.16 9.51 -20.48
C ASN A 336 -18.27 8.98 -21.62
N PRO A 337 -18.85 8.40 -22.70
CA PRO A 337 -18.08 7.84 -23.81
C PRO A 337 -17.21 8.86 -24.55
N GLN A 338 -17.71 10.09 -24.70
CA GLN A 338 -17.06 11.19 -25.43
C GLN A 338 -16.06 11.94 -24.56
N ASN A 339 -16.31 12.04 -23.25
CA ASN A 339 -15.40 12.68 -22.30
C ASN A 339 -15.18 11.79 -21.07
N ARG A 340 -14.11 10.99 -21.08
CA ARG A 340 -13.83 10.02 -20.00
C ARG A 340 -13.52 10.65 -18.63
N LYS A 341 -13.33 11.98 -18.55
CA LYS A 341 -13.21 12.71 -17.27
C LYS A 341 -14.56 12.98 -16.61
N LYS A 342 -15.68 12.85 -17.34
CA LYS A 342 -17.04 13.07 -16.84
C LYS A 342 -17.74 11.74 -16.56
N ILE A 343 -18.62 11.77 -15.56
CA ILE A 343 -19.64 10.75 -15.32
C ILE A 343 -20.95 11.28 -15.90
N THR A 344 -21.75 10.41 -16.50
CA THR A 344 -23.06 10.76 -17.06
C THR A 344 -24.13 9.80 -16.58
N VAL A 345 -25.37 10.25 -16.65
CA VAL A 345 -26.53 9.37 -16.63
C VAL A 345 -26.54 8.58 -17.94
N LEU A 346 -26.72 7.28 -17.83
CA LEU A 346 -26.81 6.35 -18.93
C LEU A 346 -28.22 5.73 -18.97
N ALA A 347 -28.56 5.12 -20.10
CA ALA A 347 -29.81 4.38 -20.24
C ALA A 347 -29.95 3.25 -19.21
N ASP A 348 -31.18 2.80 -18.98
CA ASP A 348 -31.50 1.81 -17.96
C ASP A 348 -30.60 0.56 -18.06
N LYS A 349 -30.12 0.09 -16.90
CA LYS A 349 -29.19 -1.03 -16.72
C LYS A 349 -27.82 -0.87 -17.41
N LYS A 350 -27.55 0.23 -18.11
CA LYS A 350 -26.22 0.53 -18.65
C LYS A 350 -25.45 1.36 -17.62
N GLY A 351 -24.70 0.71 -16.73
CA GLY A 351 -23.85 1.39 -15.74
C GLY A 351 -24.11 0.92 -14.32
N LYS A 352 -23.73 1.74 -13.33
CA LYS A 352 -23.90 1.41 -11.91
C LYS A 352 -25.11 2.14 -11.34
N LEU A 353 -26.00 1.40 -10.68
CA LEU A 353 -27.14 1.95 -9.97
C LEU A 353 -26.68 2.99 -8.93
N ALA A 354 -27.31 4.16 -8.99
CA ALA A 354 -27.13 5.28 -8.09
C ALA A 354 -28.48 5.76 -7.58
N GLU A 355 -28.60 5.85 -6.25
CA GLU A 355 -29.84 6.17 -5.55
C GLU A 355 -29.59 7.25 -4.50
N THR A 356 -30.38 8.30 -4.54
CA THR A 356 -30.30 9.45 -3.63
C THR A 356 -31.68 10.01 -3.34
N ASP A 357 -31.97 10.30 -2.07
CA ASP A 357 -33.09 11.14 -1.67
C ASP A 357 -32.63 12.61 -1.56
N PHE A 358 -33.24 13.50 -2.33
CA PHE A 358 -33.02 14.95 -2.26
C PHE A 358 -34.17 15.63 -1.54
N TYR A 359 -33.84 16.65 -0.75
CA TYR A 359 -34.75 17.47 0.01
C TYR A 359 -34.46 18.94 -0.30
N ASN A 360 -35.46 19.68 -0.74
CA ASN A 360 -35.34 21.12 -0.91
C ASN A 360 -35.50 21.76 0.46
N LEU A 361 -34.51 22.55 0.87
CA LEU A 361 -34.51 23.22 2.17
C LEU A 361 -34.88 24.70 2.07
N GLY A 362 -34.84 25.28 0.87
CA GLY A 362 -35.16 26.69 0.67
C GLY A 362 -34.69 27.20 -0.68
N VAL A 363 -35.38 28.22 -1.19
CA VAL A 363 -35.05 28.91 -2.45
C VAL A 363 -34.72 30.37 -2.12
N PHE A 364 -33.64 30.88 -2.69
CA PHE A 364 -33.15 32.23 -2.40
C PHE A 364 -32.50 32.88 -3.63
N GLN A 365 -32.21 34.17 -3.53
CA GLN A 365 -31.49 34.93 -4.56
C GLN A 365 -30.02 35.09 -4.16
N LEU A 366 -29.11 34.89 -5.10
CA LEU A 366 -27.68 35.10 -4.95
C LEU A 366 -27.15 35.78 -6.22
N ASP A 367 -26.59 36.99 -6.08
CA ASP A 367 -26.14 37.83 -7.21
C ASP A 367 -27.19 37.98 -8.34
N GLY A 368 -28.45 38.19 -7.95
CA GLY A 368 -29.58 38.31 -8.88
C GLY A 368 -29.99 37.02 -9.58
N LYS A 369 -29.50 35.86 -9.13
CA LYS A 369 -29.86 34.55 -9.67
C LYS A 369 -30.55 33.69 -8.61
N THR A 370 -31.64 33.05 -9.01
CA THR A 370 -32.34 32.07 -8.17
C THR A 370 -31.45 30.86 -7.92
N CYS A 371 -31.31 30.50 -6.65
CA CYS A 371 -30.57 29.35 -6.16
C CYS A 371 -31.42 28.58 -5.14
N SER A 372 -31.06 27.33 -4.89
CA SER A 372 -31.73 26.51 -3.86
C SER A 372 -30.73 25.83 -2.95
N LEU A 373 -31.06 25.74 -1.66
CA LEU A 373 -30.35 24.90 -0.72
C LEU A 373 -30.97 23.50 -0.74
N VAL A 374 -30.13 22.49 -0.92
CA VAL A 374 -30.56 21.11 -1.03
C VAL A 374 -29.81 20.22 -0.04
N LYS A 375 -30.58 19.40 0.68
CA LYS A 375 -30.08 18.28 1.48
C LYS A 375 -30.17 17.00 0.65
N ALA A 376 -29.14 16.17 0.70
CA ALA A 376 -29.11 14.89 0.00
C ALA A 376 -28.70 13.74 0.92
N ILE A 377 -29.44 12.64 0.84
CA ILE A 377 -29.18 11.39 1.56
C ILE A 377 -28.91 10.28 0.53
N PRO A 378 -27.66 10.08 0.10
CA PRO A 378 -27.32 9.05 -0.87
C PRO A 378 -27.32 7.66 -0.25
N LYS A 379 -28.05 6.74 -0.88
CA LYS A 379 -28.05 5.30 -0.53
C LYS A 379 -26.88 4.54 -1.17
N THR A 380 -26.29 5.10 -2.22
CA THR A 380 -25.10 4.58 -2.91
C THR A 380 -23.97 5.62 -2.93
N GLY A 381 -22.72 5.19 -3.14
CA GLY A 381 -21.57 6.10 -3.25
C GLY A 381 -20.85 5.99 -4.59
N ARG A 382 -21.45 6.49 -5.68
CA ARG A 382 -20.81 6.50 -7.02
C ARG A 382 -20.01 7.79 -7.22
N THR A 383 -18.98 7.72 -8.06
CA THR A 383 -18.15 8.89 -8.41
C THR A 383 -19.02 10.01 -8.96
N HIS A 384 -18.88 11.22 -8.40
CA HIS A 384 -19.64 12.41 -8.79
C HIS A 384 -21.18 12.25 -8.73
N GLN A 385 -21.71 11.30 -7.96
CA GLN A 385 -23.14 10.93 -7.97
C GLN A 385 -24.08 12.14 -7.82
N LEU A 386 -23.93 12.92 -6.75
CA LEU A 386 -24.82 14.06 -6.46
C LEU A 386 -24.69 15.15 -7.53
N ARG A 387 -23.46 15.42 -7.96
CA ARG A 387 -23.13 16.42 -8.98
C ARG A 387 -23.80 16.12 -10.31
N VAL A 388 -23.71 14.87 -10.78
CA VAL A 388 -24.32 14.42 -12.04
C VAL A 388 -25.84 14.37 -11.95
N GLN A 389 -26.37 13.83 -10.85
CA GLN A 389 -27.82 13.72 -10.66
C GLN A 389 -28.49 15.10 -10.69
N LEU A 390 -27.97 16.06 -9.92
CA LEU A 390 -28.52 17.41 -9.89
C LEU A 390 -28.32 18.18 -11.20
N SER A 391 -27.15 18.05 -11.83
CA SER A 391 -26.91 18.60 -13.18
C SER A 391 -27.88 18.05 -14.22
N SER A 392 -28.22 16.75 -14.16
CA SER A 392 -29.20 16.13 -15.07
C SER A 392 -30.64 16.66 -14.88
N LEU A 393 -30.94 17.28 -13.74
CA LEU A 393 -32.20 17.99 -13.48
C LEU A 393 -32.15 19.48 -13.87
N GLY A 394 -31.04 19.94 -14.49
CA GLY A 394 -30.82 21.36 -14.75
C GLY A 394 -30.51 22.17 -13.49
N LEU A 395 -30.16 21.53 -12.38
CA LEU A 395 -29.83 22.15 -11.09
C LEU A 395 -28.35 21.91 -10.71
N PRO A 396 -27.36 22.30 -11.53
CA PRO A 396 -25.97 22.03 -11.20
C PRO A 396 -25.56 22.70 -9.88
N ILE A 397 -24.70 22.01 -9.11
CA ILE A 397 -24.13 22.55 -7.87
C ILE A 397 -23.26 23.77 -8.20
N LEU A 398 -23.39 24.84 -7.41
CA LEU A 398 -22.58 26.04 -7.57
C LEU A 398 -21.09 25.74 -7.34
N GLY A 399 -20.22 26.36 -8.15
CA GLY A 399 -18.77 26.10 -8.14
C GLY A 399 -18.34 24.77 -8.75
N ASP A 400 -19.25 24.05 -9.42
CA ASP A 400 -18.90 22.82 -10.12
C ASP A 400 -18.29 23.09 -11.50
N ASN A 401 -16.97 22.95 -11.61
CA ASN A 401 -16.22 23.15 -12.86
C ASN A 401 -16.45 22.08 -13.93
N ILE A 402 -17.09 20.96 -13.59
CA ILE A 402 -17.28 19.84 -14.51
C ILE A 402 -18.71 19.84 -15.07
N TYR A 403 -19.70 20.10 -14.22
CA TYR A 403 -21.12 19.97 -14.54
C TYR A 403 -21.90 21.28 -14.46
N GLY A 404 -21.30 22.36 -13.95
CA GLY A 404 -21.88 23.70 -13.89
C GLY A 404 -21.58 24.56 -15.12
N ARG A 405 -22.18 25.75 -15.15
CA ARG A 405 -21.97 26.78 -16.19
C ARG A 405 -21.34 28.02 -15.56
N GLY A 406 -20.08 28.29 -15.90
CA GLY A 406 -19.30 29.41 -15.36
C GLY A 406 -18.86 29.18 -13.91
N ASN A 407 -17.61 29.52 -13.59
CA ASN A 407 -17.06 29.38 -12.25
C ASN A 407 -16.84 30.75 -11.61
N LYS A 408 -17.82 31.23 -10.84
CA LYS A 408 -17.68 32.45 -10.01
C LYS A 408 -17.34 32.14 -8.55
N PHE A 409 -17.38 30.88 -8.15
CA PHE A 409 -17.22 30.49 -6.76
C PHE A 409 -15.82 29.90 -6.53
N ALA A 410 -15.22 30.23 -5.39
CA ALA A 410 -13.88 29.74 -5.06
C ALA A 410 -13.81 28.21 -4.89
N ARG A 411 -14.96 27.55 -4.66
CA ARG A 411 -15.05 26.12 -4.40
C ARG A 411 -16.40 25.53 -4.78
N LEU A 412 -16.45 24.20 -4.85
CA LEU A 412 -17.68 23.44 -4.98
C LEU A 412 -18.54 23.59 -3.71
N MET A 413 -19.79 24.04 -3.88
CA MET A 413 -20.80 24.15 -2.82
C MET A 413 -21.43 22.79 -2.51
N LEU A 414 -20.59 21.81 -2.14
CA LEU A 414 -21.00 20.48 -1.70
C LEU A 414 -20.23 20.12 -0.42
N HIS A 415 -20.97 19.75 0.62
CA HIS A 415 -20.42 19.47 1.94
C HIS A 415 -21.04 18.19 2.53
N ALA A 416 -20.20 17.21 2.87
CA ALA A 416 -20.59 16.01 3.62
C ALA A 416 -20.81 16.40 5.09
N TRP A 417 -22.02 16.82 5.40
CA TRP A 417 -22.35 17.55 6.62
C TRP A 417 -22.53 16.65 7.83
N ARG A 418 -23.23 15.51 7.69
CA ARG A 418 -23.49 14.61 8.83
C ARG A 418 -23.26 13.14 8.51
N LEU A 419 -22.87 12.41 9.54
CA LEU A 419 -22.80 10.96 9.59
C LEU A 419 -23.56 10.46 10.81
N SER A 420 -24.49 9.53 10.62
CA SER A 420 -25.21 8.86 11.72
C SER A 420 -25.03 7.35 11.58
N PHE A 421 -24.53 6.69 12.62
CA PHE A 421 -24.14 5.28 12.61
C PHE A 421 -23.98 4.73 14.03
N LYS A 422 -23.74 3.41 14.15
CA LYS A 422 -23.42 2.75 15.42
C LYS A 422 -21.91 2.64 15.62
N LEU A 423 -21.43 2.94 16.82
CA LEU A 423 -20.08 2.63 17.25
C LEU A 423 -19.90 1.12 17.45
N LEU A 424 -18.65 0.68 17.62
CA LEU A 424 -18.30 -0.71 17.90
C LEU A 424 -18.96 -1.27 19.16
N ASP A 425 -19.12 -0.43 20.19
CA ASP A 425 -19.81 -0.77 21.44
C ASP A 425 -21.35 -0.78 21.30
N GLY A 426 -21.86 -0.56 20.09
CA GLY A 426 -23.28 -0.58 19.76
C GLY A 426 -24.04 0.73 19.97
N LYS A 427 -23.41 1.76 20.55
CA LYS A 427 -24.05 3.07 20.76
C LYS A 427 -24.31 3.80 19.44
N ASP A 428 -25.49 4.38 19.30
CA ASP A 428 -25.80 5.28 18.20
C ASP A 428 -25.07 6.63 18.37
N ILE A 429 -24.44 7.11 17.30
CA ILE A 429 -23.76 8.40 17.26
C ILE A 429 -24.16 9.18 16.00
N GLU A 430 -24.29 10.49 16.16
CA GLU A 430 -24.40 11.44 15.05
C GLU A 430 -23.28 12.48 15.16
N LEU A 431 -22.51 12.61 14.08
CA LEU A 431 -21.43 13.59 13.95
C LEU A 431 -21.80 14.63 12.90
N GLN A 432 -21.41 15.88 13.15
CA GLN A 432 -21.69 17.01 12.26
C GLN A 432 -20.40 17.80 11.99
N ALA A 433 -20.12 18.09 10.72
CA ALA A 433 -19.02 18.97 10.34
C ALA A 433 -19.45 20.45 10.45
N LYS A 434 -18.49 21.31 10.79
CA LYS A 434 -18.70 22.76 10.75
C LYS A 434 -19.04 23.20 9.33
N LEU A 435 -20.14 23.94 9.18
CA LEU A 435 -20.52 24.50 7.90
C LEU A 435 -19.47 25.54 7.47
N PRO A 436 -18.93 25.42 6.24
CA PRO A 436 -18.00 26.41 5.72
C PRO A 436 -18.70 27.76 5.56
N ASP A 437 -18.00 28.86 5.88
CA ASP A 437 -18.59 30.21 5.94
C ASP A 437 -19.32 30.61 4.66
N ILE A 438 -18.88 30.13 3.51
CA ILE A 438 -19.53 30.42 2.23
C ILE A 438 -20.98 29.89 2.12
N PHE A 439 -21.37 28.91 2.94
CA PHE A 439 -22.76 28.45 3.07
C PHE A 439 -23.61 29.40 3.92
N THR A 440 -23.01 30.33 4.67
CA THR A 440 -23.74 31.34 5.45
C THR A 440 -24.32 32.44 4.56
N VAL A 441 -23.72 32.68 3.39
CA VAL A 441 -24.16 33.67 2.38
C VAL A 441 -25.53 33.33 1.78
N ALA A 442 -25.99 32.08 1.89
CA ALA A 442 -27.30 31.62 1.42
C ALA A 442 -28.50 32.18 2.24
N ASN A 443 -28.33 33.29 2.97
CA ASN A 443 -29.31 33.83 3.91
C ASN A 443 -29.84 32.74 4.85
N ALA A 444 -28.90 32.22 5.65
CA ALA A 444 -29.03 31.14 6.61
C ALA A 444 -30.01 31.38 7.78
N LYS A 445 -31.19 31.97 7.56
CA LYS A 445 -32.28 31.91 8.54
C LYS A 445 -32.87 30.50 8.60
N GLU A 446 -33.12 29.84 7.46
CA GLU A 446 -33.67 28.47 7.43
C GLU A 446 -32.62 27.40 7.77
N ILE A 447 -31.35 27.59 7.35
CA ILE A 447 -30.23 26.71 7.71
C ILE A 447 -29.93 26.76 9.20
N LYS A 448 -29.89 27.96 9.80
CA LYS A 448 -29.80 28.11 11.26
C LYS A 448 -31.02 27.52 11.93
N THR A 449 -32.23 27.71 11.41
CA THR A 449 -33.43 27.19 12.08
C THR A 449 -33.45 25.65 12.12
N GLU A 450 -33.11 24.93 11.04
CA GLU A 450 -33.04 23.45 11.08
C GLU A 450 -31.81 22.96 11.86
N ALA A 451 -30.65 23.65 11.78
CA ALA A 451 -29.45 23.30 12.55
C ALA A 451 -29.62 23.57 14.06
N ASP A 452 -30.25 24.68 14.44
CA ASP A 452 -30.52 25.11 15.82
C ASP A 452 -31.70 24.33 16.43
N GLN A 453 -32.74 24.00 15.65
CA GLN A 453 -33.83 23.12 16.11
C GLN A 453 -33.35 21.70 16.40
N LEU A 454 -32.41 21.17 15.61
CA LEU A 454 -31.83 19.84 15.82
C LEU A 454 -30.75 19.82 16.93
N GLN A 455 -30.02 20.93 17.13
CA GLN A 455 -29.13 21.06 18.30
C GLN A 455 -29.91 21.12 19.63
N LYS A 456 -31.14 21.69 19.62
CA LYS A 456 -32.02 21.69 20.79
C LYS A 456 -32.61 20.30 21.09
N SER A 457 -33.00 19.51 20.08
CA SER A 457 -33.53 18.15 20.32
C SER A 457 -32.50 17.19 20.93
N ASN A 458 -31.21 17.35 20.59
CA ASN A 458 -30.13 16.52 21.15
C ASN A 458 -29.69 16.93 22.57
N ARG A 459 -30.07 18.13 23.04
CA ARG A 459 -29.87 18.55 24.44
C ARG A 459 -31.04 18.15 25.35
N SER A 460 -32.24 17.94 24.80
CA SER A 460 -33.41 17.45 25.54
C SER A 460 -33.47 15.93 25.71
N SER A 461 -32.55 15.19 25.09
CA SER A 461 -32.46 13.72 25.14
C SER A 461 -31.22 13.21 25.86
N LYS A 462 -30.55 14.06 26.65
CA LYS A 462 -29.42 13.69 27.52
C LYS A 462 -29.85 13.69 28.98
#